data_AF-A0A9X4SCL2-F1
#
_entry.id   AF-A0A9X4SCL2-F1
#
_cell.length_a   1.000
_cell.length_b   1.000
_cell.length_c   1.000
_cell.angle_alpha   90.00
_cell.angle_beta   90.00
_cell.angle_gamma   90.00
#
_symmetry.space_group_name_H-M   'P 1'
#
loop_
_entity.id
_entity.type
_entity.pdbx_description
1 polymer ?
#
loop_
_entity_poly.entity_id
_entity_poly.type
_entity_poly.pdbx_seq_one_letter_code
_entity_poly.pdbx_strand_id
1 'polypeptide(L)' 'LALLLPAALCAQPYALGPDSQAKPGVPKGKVTKFSWTTSKIFPGTTRDYSLYVPAQYDGTKPACVMIFQDG' A
#
# COMPACT_ATOMS: atom_id res chain seq x y z
N LEU A 1 5.64 16.57 49.79
CA LEU A 1 5.57 17.14 48.43
C LEU A 1 6.35 16.23 47.49
N ALA A 2 5.68 15.27 46.85
CA ALA A 2 6.23 14.49 45.76
C ALA A 2 5.05 13.98 44.94
N LEU A 3 4.60 14.78 43.97
CA LEU A 3 3.74 14.25 42.92
C LEU A 3 4.63 13.48 41.95
N LEU A 4 4.58 12.15 42.07
CA LEU A 4 5.03 11.23 41.02
C LEU A 4 4.07 11.40 39.84
N LEU A 5 4.52 12.03 38.75
CA LEU A 5 3.82 11.96 37.48
C LEU A 5 3.88 10.51 36.97
N PRO A 6 2.75 9.89 36.56
CA PRO A 6 2.79 8.57 35.98
C PRO A 6 3.46 8.62 34.61
N ALA A 7 4.39 7.69 34.40
CA ALA A 7 4.95 7.37 33.11
C ALA A 7 3.82 6.94 32.14
N ALA A 8 3.46 7.79 31.20
CA ALA A 8 2.55 7.43 30.11
C ALA A 8 2.91 8.17 28.81
N LEU A 9 4.17 8.01 28.37
CA LEU A 9 4.57 8.23 26.97
C LEU A 9 4.39 6.95 26.15
N CYS A 10 3.38 6.14 26.46
CA CYS A 10 2.96 5.07 25.55
C CYS A 10 2.49 5.72 24.25
N ALA A 11 3.06 5.29 23.12
CA ALA A 11 2.76 5.79 21.78
C ALA A 11 1.25 5.93 21.60
N GLN A 12 0.76 7.17 21.51
CA GLN A 12 -0.65 7.42 21.23
C GLN A 12 -0.97 6.82 19.85
N PRO A 13 -2.12 6.15 19.67
CA PRO A 13 -2.51 5.63 18.37
C PRO A 13 -2.47 6.75 17.33
N TYR A 14 -1.78 6.53 16.21
CA TYR A 14 -1.72 7.53 15.14
C TYR A 14 -3.12 7.69 14.53
N ALA A 15 -3.76 8.83 14.83
CA ALA A 15 -5.06 9.16 14.27
C ALA A 15 -4.89 9.61 12.83
N LEU A 16 -5.47 8.85 11.90
CA LEU A 16 -5.46 9.18 10.47
C LEU A 16 -6.21 10.49 10.21
N GLY A 17 -5.57 11.41 9.48
CA GLY A 17 -6.19 12.65 9.05
C GLY A 17 -7.27 12.45 7.97
N PRO A 18 -8.06 13.49 7.65
CA PRO A 18 -9.12 13.41 6.65
C PRO A 18 -8.66 12.94 5.25
N ASP A 19 -7.41 13.22 4.87
CA ASP A 19 -6.86 12.79 3.59
C ASP A 19 -6.51 11.31 3.51
N SER A 20 -6.44 10.63 4.66
CA SER A 20 -6.27 9.18 4.73
C SER A 20 -7.60 8.42 4.65
N GLN A 21 -8.73 9.14 4.65
CA GLN A 21 -10.07 8.54 4.58
C GLN A 21 -10.54 8.39 3.14
N ALA A 22 -11.30 7.33 2.86
CA ALA A 22 -11.94 7.16 1.56
C ALA A 22 -12.96 8.29 1.31
N LYS A 23 -12.85 8.94 0.15
CA LYS A 23 -13.72 10.05 -0.21
C LYS A 23 -14.82 9.58 -1.19
N PRO A 24 -16.11 9.95 -0.97
CA PRO A 24 -17.17 9.68 -1.92
C PRO A 24 -16.87 10.26 -3.31
N GLY A 25 -17.30 9.56 -4.37
CA GLY A 25 -17.15 10.03 -5.76
C GLY A 25 -15.74 9.89 -6.36
N VAL A 26 -14.72 9.53 -5.56
CA VAL A 26 -13.38 9.24 -6.11
C VAL A 26 -13.39 7.90 -6.83
N PRO A 27 -13.01 7.84 -8.13
CA PRO A 27 -12.95 6.60 -8.89
C PRO A 27 -12.01 5.58 -8.24
N LYS A 28 -12.45 4.33 -8.17
CA LYS A 28 -11.66 3.22 -7.61
C LYS A 28 -10.94 2.50 -8.73
N GLY A 29 -9.61 2.44 -8.66
CA GLY A 29 -8.83 1.58 -9.53
C GLY A 29 -9.10 0.10 -9.26
N LYS A 30 -8.53 -0.75 -10.11
CA LYS A 30 -8.69 -2.20 -10.05
C LYS A 30 -7.40 -2.85 -9.55
N VAL A 31 -7.54 -3.76 -8.58
CA VAL A 31 -6.44 -4.64 -8.15
C VAL A 31 -6.63 -6.00 -8.82
N THR A 32 -5.59 -6.48 -9.51
CA THR A 32 -5.58 -7.82 -10.12
C THR A 32 -4.38 -8.60 -9.59
N LYS A 33 -4.60 -9.86 -9.22
CA LYS A 33 -3.55 -10.77 -8.75
C LYS A 33 -2.91 -11.51 -9.90
N PHE A 34 -1.60 -11.70 -9.81
CA PHE A 34 -0.79 -12.42 -10.77
C PHE A 34 0.24 -13.29 -10.05
N SER A 35 0.72 -14.31 -10.74
CA SER A 35 1.80 -15.18 -10.27
C SER A 35 2.94 -15.16 -11.27
N TRP A 36 4.14 -14.86 -10.80
CA TRP A 36 5.36 -14.95 -11.59
C TRP A 36 6.10 -16.24 -11.26
N THR A 37 6.10 -17.19 -12.18
CA THR A 37 6.67 -18.54 -12.02
C THR A 37 7.92 -18.80 -12.88
N THR A 38 8.31 -17.82 -13.69
CA THR A 38 9.33 -17.96 -14.74
C THR A 38 10.56 -17.10 -14.47
N SER A 39 10.90 -16.88 -13.20
CA SER A 39 12.08 -16.08 -12.84
C SER A 39 13.36 -16.72 -13.38
N LYS A 40 14.10 -15.96 -14.18
CA LYS A 40 15.44 -16.36 -14.67
C LYS A 40 16.54 -16.15 -13.63
N ILE A 41 16.32 -15.23 -12.68
CA ILE A 41 17.28 -14.88 -11.63
C ILE A 41 17.17 -15.87 -10.46
N PHE A 42 15.95 -16.28 -10.12
CA PHE A 42 15.68 -17.29 -9.08
C PHE A 42 14.85 -18.45 -9.67
N PRO A 43 15.45 -19.36 -10.44
CA PRO A 43 14.74 -20.46 -11.07
C PRO A 43 13.99 -21.35 -10.08
N GLY A 44 12.80 -21.83 -10.49
CA GLY A 44 11.96 -22.70 -9.67
C GLY A 44 11.16 -21.98 -8.58
N THR A 45 11.27 -20.65 -8.46
CA THR A 45 10.48 -19.86 -7.50
C THR A 45 9.18 -19.34 -8.12
N THR A 46 8.15 -19.27 -7.28
CA THR A 46 6.88 -18.60 -7.59
C THR A 46 6.74 -17.36 -6.71
N ARG A 47 6.34 -16.24 -7.31
CA ARG A 47 6.08 -14.97 -6.61
C ARG A 47 4.70 -14.46 -6.98
N ASP A 48 3.81 -14.39 -6.01
CA ASP A 48 2.51 -13.76 -6.19
C ASP A 48 2.63 -12.26 -5.97
N TYR A 49 1.97 -11.48 -6.83
CA TYR A 49 1.93 -10.03 -6.72
C TYR A 49 0.57 -9.50 -7.13
N SER A 50 0.28 -8.28 -6.68
CA SER A 50 -0.95 -7.57 -7.04
C SER A 50 -0.60 -6.32 -7.84
N LEU A 51 -1.32 -6.08 -8.94
CA LEU A 51 -1.21 -4.86 -9.73
C LEU A 51 -2.46 -4.00 -9.51
N TYR A 52 -2.25 -2.78 -9.00
CA TYR A 52 -3.28 -1.75 -8.97
C TYR A 52 -3.19 -0.88 -10.24
N VAL A 53 -4.32 -0.71 -10.92
CA VAL A 53 -4.45 0.19 -12.07
C VAL A 53 -5.47 1.28 -11.72
N PRO A 54 -5.10 2.57 -11.75
CA PRO A 54 -6.04 3.68 -11.54
C PRO A 54 -7.21 3.63 -12.54
N ALA A 55 -8.41 4.00 -12.11
CA ALA A 55 -9.62 3.92 -12.95
C ALA A 55 -9.54 4.76 -14.23
N GLN A 56 -8.77 5.83 -14.19
CA GLN A 56 -8.61 6.80 -15.27
C GLN A 56 -7.54 6.40 -16.29
N TYR A 57 -6.80 5.33 -16.05
CA TYR A 57 -5.75 4.88 -16.96
C TYR A 57 -6.35 4.11 -18.14
N ASP A 58 -6.16 4.64 -19.35
CA ASP A 58 -6.69 4.08 -20.60
C ASP A 58 -5.64 3.29 -21.41
N GLY A 59 -4.39 3.25 -20.95
CA GLY A 59 -3.32 2.52 -21.63
C GLY A 59 -2.70 3.22 -22.83
N THR A 60 -3.14 4.43 -23.19
CA THR A 60 -2.64 5.15 -24.39
C THR A 60 -1.25 5.74 -24.21
N LYS A 61 -0.84 5.98 -22.97
CA LYS A 61 0.48 6.48 -22.59
C LYS A 61 1.12 5.56 -21.56
N PRO A 62 2.44 5.38 -21.55
CA PRO A 62 3.11 4.62 -20.50
C PRO A 62 2.80 5.19 -19.11
N ALA A 63 2.58 4.31 -18.13
CA ALA A 63 2.33 4.71 -16.74
C ALA A 63 3.65 4.94 -15.99
N CYS A 64 3.66 5.92 -15.07
CA CYS A 64 4.65 5.96 -13.99
C CYS A 64 4.39 4.77 -13.05
N VAL A 65 5.45 4.08 -12.62
CA VAL A 65 5.35 2.85 -11.82
C VAL A 65 5.90 3.07 -10.42
N MET A 66 5.15 2.62 -9.42
CA MET A 66 5.58 2.54 -8.03
C MET A 66 5.44 1.08 -7.57
N ILE A 67 6.48 0.57 -6.91
CA ILE A 67 6.54 -0.80 -6.40
C ILE A 67 6.51 -0.75 -4.87
N PHE A 68 5.56 -1.47 -4.28
CA PHE A 68 5.47 -1.69 -2.85
C PHE A 68 5.93 -3.11 -2.53
N GLN A 69 6.82 -3.25 -1.56
CA GLN A 69 7.24 -4.53 -0.97
C GLN A 69 6.72 -4.57 0.46
N ASP A 70 6.21 -5.72 0.89
CA ASP A 70 5.55 -5.90 2.19
C ASP A 70 6.50 -6.10 3.38
N GLY A 71 7.79 -6.34 3.12
CA GLY A 71 8.86 -6.37 4.15
C GLY A 71 9.66 -7.66 4.16
#